data_AF-A0A9P6Y1K5-F1
#
_entry.id   AF-A0A9P6Y1K5-F1
#
_cell.length_a   1.000
_cell.length_b   1.000
_cell.length_c   1.000
_cell.angle_alpha   90.00
_cell.angle_beta   90.00
_cell.angle_gamma   90.00
#
_symmetry.space_group_name_H-M   'P 1'
#
loop_
_entity.id
_entity.type
_entity.pdbx_description
1 polymer ?
#
loop_
_entity_poly.entity_id
_entity_poly.type
_entity_poly.pdbx_seq_one_letter_code
_entity_poly.pdbx_strand_id
1 'polypeptide(L)'
;MITEDDVVLALSYSGESDEVLMLLPVLKRQGNLLISMTGRPQSSLAAAADIHLDVSVPAEACPLDLAPTSSTTASLAMGDALAVALLDARGFTADDFARSHPAGSLGRRLLLHITDVMHTGDDLPTVGAGASLSEALMEMSRKRLGMTAVVDADGVLIGLFTDGDLRRALDSALDVRTAKIADVMTRNPPWSMARAAGSVP
;
A
#
# COMPACT_ATOMS: atom_id res chain seq x y z
N MET A 1 -7.37 29.89 -13.87
CA MET A 1 -8.57 30.76 -13.94
C MET A 1 -9.77 29.84 -13.79
N ILE A 2 -10.79 30.22 -13.01
CA ILE A 2 -12.00 29.41 -12.80
C ILE A 2 -12.90 29.54 -14.03
N THR A 3 -13.40 28.42 -14.52
CA THR A 3 -14.27 28.26 -15.70
C THR A 3 -15.65 27.74 -15.30
N GLU A 4 -16.63 27.76 -16.20
CA GLU A 4 -17.99 27.26 -15.92
C GLU A 4 -18.07 25.74 -15.67
N ASP A 5 -17.08 24.99 -16.17
CA ASP A 5 -16.96 23.53 -15.97
C ASP A 5 -16.38 23.15 -14.59
N ASP A 6 -15.91 24.14 -13.82
CA ASP A 6 -15.31 23.91 -12.51
C ASP A 6 -16.37 23.83 -11.40
N VAL A 7 -16.13 22.93 -10.44
CA VAL A 7 -16.86 22.87 -9.16
C VAL A 7 -16.04 23.62 -8.10
N VAL A 8 -16.69 24.49 -7.33
CA VAL A 8 -16.04 25.23 -6.24
C VAL A 8 -16.37 24.60 -4.91
N LEU A 9 -15.32 24.18 -4.18
CA LEU A 9 -15.41 23.76 -2.79
C LEU A 9 -14.92 24.88 -1.88
N ALA A 10 -15.83 25.56 -1.19
CA ALA A 10 -15.54 26.67 -0.29
C ALA A 10 -15.49 26.23 1.17
N LEU A 11 -14.39 26.53 1.86
CA LEU A 11 -14.19 26.21 3.27
C LEU A 11 -14.23 27.48 4.12
N SER A 12 -15.16 27.54 5.07
CA SER A 12 -15.17 28.58 6.10
C SER A 12 -15.99 28.06 7.27
N TYR A 13 -15.35 27.87 8.44
CA TYR A 13 -16.05 27.30 9.59
C TYR A 13 -17.23 28.17 10.05
N SER A 14 -17.05 29.50 10.09
CA SER A 14 -18.14 30.42 10.39
C SER A 14 -19.13 30.58 9.23
N GLY A 15 -18.65 30.42 7.99
CA GLY A 15 -19.41 30.72 6.77
C GLY A 15 -19.62 32.21 6.51
N GLU A 16 -18.88 33.08 7.22
CA GLU A 16 -19.03 34.54 7.18
C GLU A 16 -17.71 35.27 6.82
N SER A 17 -16.72 34.57 6.29
CA SER A 17 -15.44 35.19 5.88
C SER A 17 -15.67 36.12 4.69
N ASP A 18 -15.40 37.41 4.85
CA ASP A 18 -15.60 38.44 3.84
C ASP A 18 -14.92 38.08 2.50
N GLU A 19 -13.68 37.58 2.55
CA GLU A 19 -12.94 37.21 1.34
C GLU A 19 -13.61 36.08 0.55
N VAL A 20 -14.29 35.16 1.24
CA VAL A 20 -15.03 34.06 0.61
C VAL A 20 -16.37 34.54 0.09
N LEU A 21 -17.10 35.34 0.90
CA LEU A 21 -18.42 35.86 0.53
C LEU A 21 -18.34 36.81 -0.68
N MET A 22 -17.26 37.58 -0.81
CA MET A 22 -17.03 38.46 -1.95
C MET A 22 -16.95 37.72 -3.29
N LEU A 23 -16.63 36.42 -3.30
CA LEU A 23 -16.56 35.61 -4.53
C LEU A 23 -17.93 35.10 -4.98
N LEU A 24 -18.90 34.97 -4.07
CA LEU A 24 -20.20 34.36 -4.35
C LEU A 24 -20.95 34.97 -5.53
N PRO A 25 -21.03 36.31 -5.71
CA PRO A 25 -21.74 36.89 -6.85
C PRO A 25 -21.11 36.53 -8.20
N VAL A 26 -19.79 36.34 -8.26
CA VAL A 26 -19.09 35.96 -9.49
C VAL A 26 -19.36 34.49 -9.79
N LEU A 27 -19.18 33.60 -8.82
CA LEU A 27 -19.40 32.16 -8.96
C LEU A 27 -20.85 31.85 -9.37
N LYS A 28 -21.83 32.52 -8.75
CA LYS A 28 -23.25 32.38 -9.10
C LYS A 28 -23.55 32.85 -10.53
N ARG A 29 -22.96 33.96 -10.97
CA ARG A 29 -23.17 34.47 -12.34
C ARG A 29 -22.55 33.57 -13.40
N GLN A 30 -21.43 32.91 -13.07
CA GLN A 30 -20.78 31.95 -13.96
C GLN A 30 -21.48 30.58 -13.98
N GLY A 31 -22.40 30.32 -13.05
CA GLY A 31 -23.12 29.05 -12.98
C GLY A 31 -22.31 27.90 -12.35
N ASN A 32 -21.21 28.22 -11.66
CA ASN A 32 -20.40 27.20 -10.98
C ASN A 32 -21.22 26.51 -9.88
N LEU A 33 -21.13 25.18 -9.83
CA LEU A 33 -21.64 24.42 -8.69
C LEU A 33 -20.82 24.76 -7.44
N LEU A 34 -21.48 25.23 -6.40
CA LEU A 34 -20.87 25.62 -5.14
C LEU A 34 -21.18 24.58 -4.06
N ILE A 35 -20.13 23.91 -3.58
CA ILE A 35 -20.15 23.09 -2.38
C ILE A 35 -19.52 23.90 -1.24
N SER A 36 -20.18 23.96 -0.08
CA SER A 36 -19.63 24.62 1.10
C SER A 36 -19.36 23.65 2.24
N MET A 37 -18.25 23.84 2.95
CA MET A 37 -17.94 23.19 4.22
C MET A 37 -17.93 24.24 5.32
N THR A 38 -18.97 24.24 6.16
CA THR A 38 -19.11 25.19 7.28
C THR A 38 -19.62 24.47 8.53
N GLY A 39 -19.28 25.01 9.71
CA GLY A 39 -19.82 24.54 10.99
C GLY A 39 -21.09 25.25 11.42
N ARG A 40 -21.62 26.16 10.59
CA ARG A 40 -22.84 26.93 10.86
C ARG A 40 -23.81 26.78 9.69
N PRO A 41 -24.80 25.87 9.77
CA PRO A 41 -25.72 25.60 8.67
C PRO A 41 -26.57 26.80 8.23
N GLN A 42 -26.74 27.80 9.10
CA GLN A 42 -27.49 29.02 8.81
C GLN A 42 -26.62 30.19 8.33
N SER A 43 -25.33 29.96 8.07
CA SER A 43 -24.40 31.00 7.59
C SER A 43 -24.71 31.45 6.16
N SER A 44 -24.24 32.66 5.82
CA SER A 44 -24.35 33.24 4.48
C SER A 44 -23.79 32.32 3.40
N LEU A 45 -22.62 31.71 3.65
CA LEU A 45 -22.00 30.77 2.72
C LEU A 45 -22.83 29.48 2.56
N ALA A 46 -23.32 28.90 3.66
CA ALA A 46 -24.14 27.68 3.61
C ALA A 46 -25.45 27.92 2.85
N ALA A 47 -26.12 29.05 3.10
CA ALA A 47 -27.35 29.43 2.40
C ALA A 47 -27.13 29.73 0.90
N ALA A 48 -25.92 30.11 0.51
CA ALA A 48 -25.59 30.45 -0.86
C ALA A 48 -25.15 29.24 -1.72
N ALA A 49 -24.79 28.13 -1.08
CA ALA A 49 -24.26 26.93 -1.74
C ALA A 49 -25.37 26.01 -2.29
N ASP A 50 -25.05 25.26 -3.34
CA ASP A 50 -25.92 24.22 -3.88
C ASP A 50 -25.91 22.97 -3.00
N ILE A 51 -24.76 22.67 -2.40
CA ILE A 51 -24.55 21.56 -1.46
C ILE A 51 -23.83 22.11 -0.22
N HIS A 52 -24.37 21.84 0.96
CA HIS A 52 -23.72 22.15 2.23
C HIS A 52 -23.27 20.87 2.93
N LEU A 53 -21.99 20.82 3.27
CA LEU A 53 -21.37 19.80 4.08
C LEU A 53 -21.16 20.37 5.49
N ASP A 54 -21.96 19.91 6.43
CA ASP A 54 -21.89 20.33 7.82
C ASP A 54 -20.66 19.71 8.50
N VAL A 55 -19.74 20.57 8.95
CA VAL A 55 -18.52 20.20 9.70
C VAL A 55 -18.54 20.79 11.11
N SER A 56 -19.74 21.02 11.67
CA SER A 56 -19.91 21.51 13.02
C SER A 56 -19.29 20.57 14.04
N VAL A 57 -18.67 21.15 15.06
CA VAL A 57 -18.12 20.42 16.19
C VAL A 57 -18.76 20.91 17.49
N PRO A 58 -18.94 20.04 18.50
CA PRO A 58 -19.56 20.44 19.76
C PRO A 58 -18.79 21.55 20.49
N ALA A 59 -17.46 21.53 20.40
CA ALA A 59 -16.56 22.53 20.98
C ALA A 59 -15.17 22.46 20.33
N GLU A 60 -14.44 23.58 20.38
CA GLU A 60 -13.01 23.58 20.11
C GLU A 60 -12.24 23.03 21.34
N ALA A 61 -11.07 22.45 21.08
CA ALA A 61 -10.14 22.09 22.13
C ALA A 61 -9.38 23.32 22.68
N CYS A 62 -9.34 24.42 21.93
CA CYS A 62 -8.76 25.69 22.39
C CYS A 62 -9.64 26.29 23.50
N PRO A 63 -9.14 26.47 24.74
CA PRO A 63 -9.96 26.98 25.85
C PRO A 63 -10.49 28.41 25.66
N LEU A 64 -9.94 29.15 24.70
CA LEU A 64 -10.32 30.53 24.40
C LEU A 64 -11.17 30.65 23.13
N ASP A 65 -11.46 29.54 22.42
CA ASP A 65 -12.13 29.52 21.11
C ASP A 65 -11.49 30.44 20.03
N LEU A 66 -10.24 30.86 20.23
CA LEU A 66 -9.53 31.75 19.30
C LEU A 66 -8.87 31.00 18.14
N ALA A 67 -8.44 29.77 18.40
CA ALA A 67 -7.73 28.95 17.44
C ALA A 67 -8.59 27.74 17.05
N PRO A 68 -8.81 27.49 15.74
CA PRO A 68 -9.54 26.33 15.30
C PRO A 68 -8.72 25.06 15.54
N THR A 69 -9.37 24.02 16.05
CA THR A 69 -8.72 22.77 16.48
C THR A 69 -9.55 21.55 16.08
N SER A 70 -10.72 21.39 16.69
CA SER A 70 -11.67 20.33 16.36
C SER A 70 -12.27 20.60 14.98
N SER A 71 -12.61 21.85 14.67
CA SER A 71 -13.20 22.23 13.38
C SER A 71 -12.29 21.99 12.18
N THR A 72 -10.98 22.27 12.32
CA THR A 72 -10.00 21.99 11.26
C THR A 72 -9.85 20.48 11.04
N THR A 73 -9.86 19.70 12.12
CA THR A 73 -9.81 18.23 12.06
C THR A 73 -11.07 17.67 11.40
N ALA A 74 -12.25 18.16 11.77
CA ALA A 74 -13.52 17.76 11.15
C ALA A 74 -13.56 18.11 9.66
N SER A 75 -13.08 19.30 9.29
CA SER A 75 -13.00 19.73 7.89
C SER A 75 -12.03 18.86 7.07
N LEU A 76 -10.88 18.49 7.66
CA LEU A 76 -9.92 17.59 7.03
C LEU A 76 -10.53 16.20 6.80
N ALA A 77 -11.16 15.63 7.83
CA ALA A 77 -11.82 14.33 7.74
C ALA A 77 -12.97 14.32 6.72
N MET A 78 -13.74 15.40 6.63
CA MET A 78 -14.78 15.57 5.60
C MET A 78 -14.17 15.63 4.19
N GLY A 79 -13.03 16.30 4.03
CA GLY A 79 -12.28 16.32 2.78
C GLY A 79 -11.81 14.92 2.36
N ASP A 80 -11.25 14.15 3.30
CA ASP A 80 -10.85 12.75 3.06
C ASP A 80 -12.06 11.88 2.69
N ALA A 81 -13.18 12.04 3.39
CA ALA A 81 -14.42 11.32 3.08
C ALA A 81 -14.93 11.63 1.67
N LEU A 82 -14.90 12.91 1.26
CA LEU A 82 -15.27 13.32 -0.09
C LEU A 82 -14.34 12.71 -1.15
N ALA A 83 -13.03 12.72 -0.90
CA ALA A 83 -12.05 12.13 -1.80
C ALA A 83 -12.25 10.61 -1.95
N VAL A 84 -12.45 9.89 -0.84
CA VAL A 84 -12.72 8.44 -0.85
C VAL A 84 -14.03 8.12 -1.56
N ALA A 85 -15.09 8.87 -1.28
CA ALA A 85 -16.38 8.69 -1.97
C ALA A 85 -16.25 8.93 -3.49
N LEU A 86 -15.45 9.91 -3.90
CA LEU A 86 -15.19 10.17 -5.32
C LEU A 86 -14.37 9.06 -5.98
N LEU A 87 -13.36 8.52 -5.28
CA LEU A 87 -12.58 7.38 -5.76
C LEU A 87 -13.47 6.16 -5.98
N ASP A 88 -14.34 5.85 -5.02
CA ASP A 88 -15.28 4.73 -5.09
C ASP A 88 -16.30 4.92 -6.23
N ALA A 89 -16.92 6.10 -6.33
CA ALA A 89 -17.87 6.42 -7.40
C ALA A 89 -17.24 6.36 -8.80
N ARG A 90 -15.92 6.60 -8.92
CA ARG A 90 -15.17 6.46 -10.18
C ARG A 90 -14.65 5.05 -10.44
N GLY A 91 -14.86 4.12 -9.51
CA GLY A 91 -14.33 2.76 -9.60
C GLY A 91 -12.81 2.71 -9.59
N PHE A 92 -12.16 3.64 -8.87
CA PHE A 92 -10.70 3.75 -8.85
C PHE A 92 -10.06 2.51 -8.19
N THR A 93 -9.23 1.79 -8.95
CA THR A 93 -8.68 0.50 -8.51
C THR A 93 -7.27 0.61 -7.93
N ALA A 94 -6.80 -0.46 -7.29
CA ALA A 94 -5.41 -0.58 -6.87
C ALA A 94 -4.43 -0.47 -8.06
N ASP A 95 -4.81 -0.97 -9.24
CA ASP A 95 -4.01 -0.87 -10.45
C ASP A 95 -3.94 0.57 -10.97
N ASP A 96 -5.04 1.33 -10.89
CA ASP A 96 -5.06 2.76 -11.20
C ASP A 96 -4.14 3.55 -10.26
N PHE A 97 -4.16 3.21 -8.97
CA PHE A 97 -3.25 3.79 -7.98
C PHE A 97 -1.79 3.53 -8.35
N ALA A 98 -1.49 2.27 -8.67
CA ALA A 98 -0.14 1.83 -8.99
C ALA A 98 0.41 2.50 -10.26
N ARG A 99 -0.42 2.65 -11.29
CA ARG A 99 -0.08 3.37 -12.52
C ARG A 99 0.09 4.88 -12.32
N SER A 100 -0.70 5.50 -11.45
CA SER A 100 -0.64 6.94 -11.18
C SER A 100 0.53 7.31 -10.25
N HIS A 101 1.00 6.37 -9.43
CA HIS A 101 2.07 6.59 -8.44
C HIS A 101 3.17 5.52 -8.50
N PRO A 102 3.78 5.24 -9.67
CA PRO A 102 4.67 4.09 -9.85
C PRO A 102 5.97 4.23 -9.06
N ALA A 103 6.42 5.46 -8.80
CA ALA A 103 7.64 5.73 -8.03
C ALA A 103 7.45 5.61 -6.50
N GLY A 104 6.21 5.60 -6.01
CA GLY A 104 5.92 5.45 -4.59
C GLY A 104 6.13 4.01 -4.11
N SER A 105 6.46 3.83 -2.83
CA SER A 105 6.64 2.49 -2.24
C SER A 105 5.40 1.61 -2.38
N LEU A 106 4.21 2.19 -2.24
CA LEU A 106 2.94 1.48 -2.40
C LEU A 106 2.66 1.13 -3.85
N GLY A 107 2.82 2.07 -4.79
CA GLY A 107 2.64 1.80 -6.21
C GLY A 107 3.62 0.75 -6.72
N ARG A 108 4.90 0.85 -6.34
CA ARG A 108 5.91 -0.17 -6.63
C ARG A 108 5.54 -1.54 -6.09
N ARG A 109 5.02 -1.63 -4.86
CA ARG A 109 4.57 -2.90 -4.27
C ARG A 109 3.40 -3.51 -5.02
N LEU A 110 2.47 -2.69 -5.50
CA LEU A 110 1.31 -3.15 -6.26
C LEU A 110 1.68 -3.63 -7.68
N LEU A 111 2.78 -3.12 -8.26
CA LEU A 111 3.29 -3.54 -9.57
C LEU A 111 4.29 -4.70 -9.50
N LEU A 112 4.77 -5.08 -8.31
CA LEU A 112 5.82 -6.09 -8.16
C LEU A 112 5.20 -7.50 -8.19
N HIS A 113 5.48 -8.27 -9.23
CA HIS A 113 5.06 -9.67 -9.32
C HIS A 113 6.14 -10.61 -8.77
N ILE A 114 5.73 -11.82 -8.34
CA ILE A 114 6.67 -12.88 -7.93
C ILE A 114 7.66 -13.17 -9.07
N THR A 115 7.19 -13.15 -10.31
CA THR A 115 8.03 -13.35 -11.51
C THR A 115 9.13 -12.30 -11.66
N ASP A 116 8.95 -11.11 -11.12
CA ASP A 116 9.92 -10.01 -11.26
C ASP A 116 11.09 -10.13 -10.27
N VAL A 117 10.93 -10.96 -9.24
CA VAL A 117 11.93 -11.16 -8.17
C VAL A 117 12.37 -12.62 -8.01
N MET A 118 11.70 -13.56 -8.66
CA MET A 118 12.03 -14.98 -8.56
C MET A 118 13.33 -15.29 -9.31
N HIS A 119 14.28 -15.91 -8.61
CA HIS A 119 15.46 -16.50 -9.24
C HIS A 119 15.06 -17.77 -10.00
N THR A 120 15.58 -17.92 -11.22
CA THR A 120 15.25 -19.05 -12.11
C THR A 120 16.51 -19.62 -12.75
N GLY A 121 16.39 -20.86 -13.26
CA GLY A 121 17.49 -21.55 -13.92
C GLY A 121 18.74 -21.62 -13.04
N ASP A 122 19.88 -21.25 -13.61
CA ASP A 122 21.17 -21.30 -12.92
C ASP A 122 21.25 -20.34 -11.73
N ASP A 123 20.43 -19.29 -11.64
CA ASP A 123 20.48 -18.38 -10.50
C ASP A 123 19.83 -18.96 -9.24
N LEU A 124 19.08 -20.06 -9.36
CA LEU A 124 18.48 -20.76 -8.24
C LEU A 124 19.47 -21.78 -7.64
N PRO A 125 19.92 -21.63 -6.38
CA PRO A 125 20.78 -22.61 -5.73
C PRO A 125 20.03 -23.92 -5.54
N THR A 126 20.55 -24.96 -6.16
CA THR A 126 20.00 -26.32 -6.12
C THR A 126 21.09 -27.34 -5.90
N VAL A 127 20.84 -28.33 -5.06
CA VAL A 127 21.68 -29.53 -4.88
C VAL A 127 20.84 -30.80 -4.96
N GLY A 128 21.47 -31.92 -5.36
CA GLY A 128 20.79 -33.21 -5.39
C GLY A 128 20.57 -33.81 -4.00
N ALA A 129 19.60 -34.73 -3.89
CA ALA A 129 19.27 -35.46 -2.65
C ALA A 129 20.47 -36.16 -1.97
N GLY A 130 21.47 -36.57 -2.76
CA GLY A 130 22.67 -37.23 -2.29
C GLY A 130 23.80 -36.31 -1.84
N ALA A 131 23.64 -34.98 -1.97
CA ALA A 131 24.70 -34.02 -1.68
C ALA A 131 25.10 -34.02 -0.20
N SER A 132 26.38 -33.80 0.04
CA SER A 132 26.93 -33.49 1.36
C SER A 132 26.45 -32.12 1.84
N LEU A 133 26.43 -31.93 3.16
CA LEU A 133 26.14 -30.61 3.74
C LEU A 133 27.16 -29.55 3.29
N SER A 134 28.42 -29.93 3.07
CA SER A 134 29.46 -29.01 2.58
C SER A 134 29.18 -28.51 1.15
N GLU A 135 28.68 -29.37 0.26
CA GLU A 135 28.28 -28.96 -1.10
C GLU A 135 27.10 -28.00 -1.07
N ALA A 136 26.10 -28.26 -0.21
CA ALA A 136 24.97 -27.37 -0.01
C ALA A 136 25.40 -25.97 0.46
N LEU A 137 26.33 -25.89 1.42
CA LEU A 137 26.87 -24.63 1.93
C LEU A 137 27.66 -23.85 0.86
N MET A 138 28.45 -24.55 0.04
CA MET A 138 29.14 -23.92 -1.09
C MET A 138 28.15 -23.36 -2.11
N GLU A 139 27.08 -24.09 -2.43
CA GLU A 139 26.06 -23.64 -3.38
C GLU A 139 25.33 -22.38 -2.86
N MET A 140 24.90 -22.39 -1.60
CA MET A 140 24.33 -21.22 -0.92
C MET A 140 25.25 -20.00 -0.99
N SER A 141 26.55 -20.21 -0.73
CA SER A 141 27.56 -19.14 -0.75
C SER A 141 27.77 -18.58 -2.15
N ARG A 142 27.77 -19.43 -3.19
CA ARG A 142 27.92 -19.01 -4.59
C ARG A 142 26.76 -18.17 -5.06
N LYS A 143 25.53 -18.57 -4.72
CA LYS A 143 24.30 -17.89 -5.17
C LYS A 143 23.85 -16.76 -4.26
N ARG A 144 24.40 -16.66 -3.04
CA ARG A 144 24.17 -15.57 -2.07
C ARG A 144 22.70 -15.38 -1.65
N LEU A 145 21.95 -16.49 -1.57
CA LEU A 145 20.52 -16.48 -1.22
C LEU A 145 20.21 -17.04 0.18
N GLY A 146 21.21 -17.44 0.96
CA GLY A 146 21.03 -17.98 2.31
C GLY A 146 20.20 -19.27 2.37
N MET A 147 20.00 -19.91 1.22
CA MET A 147 19.25 -21.16 1.05
C MET A 147 19.73 -21.96 -0.17
N THR A 148 19.51 -23.27 -0.17
CA THR A 148 19.59 -24.13 -1.35
C THR A 148 18.41 -25.10 -1.40
N ALA A 149 17.84 -25.29 -2.58
CA ALA A 149 16.78 -26.26 -2.83
C ALA A 149 17.39 -27.65 -3.00
N VAL A 150 16.76 -28.65 -2.41
CA VAL A 150 17.17 -30.06 -2.57
C VAL A 150 16.21 -30.72 -3.53
N VAL A 151 16.74 -31.24 -4.63
CA VAL A 151 15.96 -31.88 -5.70
C VAL A 151 16.29 -33.37 -5.84
N ASP A 152 15.32 -34.14 -6.33
CA ASP A 152 15.57 -35.53 -6.73
C ASP A 152 16.20 -35.62 -8.14
N ALA A 153 16.30 -36.85 -8.67
CA ALA A 153 16.90 -37.11 -9.97
C ALA A 153 16.07 -36.55 -11.15
N ASP A 154 14.77 -36.34 -10.95
CA ASP A 154 13.85 -35.77 -11.94
C ASP A 154 13.76 -34.23 -11.81
N GLY A 155 14.53 -33.63 -10.89
CA GLY A 155 14.54 -32.19 -10.64
C GLY A 155 13.38 -31.71 -9.79
N VAL A 156 12.62 -32.61 -9.15
CA VAL A 156 11.50 -32.26 -8.29
C VAL A 156 12.00 -31.80 -6.93
N LEU A 157 11.45 -30.70 -6.41
CA LEU A 157 11.78 -30.18 -5.09
C LEU A 157 11.33 -31.17 -3.99
N ILE A 158 12.29 -31.69 -3.23
CA ILE A 158 12.03 -32.61 -2.12
C ILE A 158 12.39 -32.00 -0.76
N GLY A 159 13.17 -30.92 -0.73
CA GLY A 159 13.56 -30.26 0.51
C GLY A 159 14.16 -28.87 0.31
N LEU A 160 14.30 -28.15 1.41
CA LEU A 160 14.95 -26.84 1.48
C LEU A 160 15.95 -26.84 2.62
N PHE A 161 17.11 -26.24 2.40
CA PHE A 161 18.09 -26.00 3.46
C PHE A 161 18.45 -24.52 3.50
N THR A 162 18.46 -23.94 4.71
CA THR A 162 18.64 -22.50 4.95
C THR A 162 19.71 -22.23 6.01
N ASP A 163 20.16 -20.97 6.14
CA ASP A 163 21.03 -20.55 7.25
C ASP A 163 20.43 -20.88 8.64
N GLY A 164 19.10 -20.84 8.75
CA GLY A 164 18.39 -21.24 9.95
C GLY A 164 18.52 -22.74 10.25
N ASP A 165 18.50 -23.59 9.22
CA ASP A 165 18.75 -25.02 9.34
C ASP A 165 20.20 -25.30 9.71
N LEU A 166 21.15 -24.57 9.11
CA LEU A 166 22.57 -24.66 9.48
C LEU A 166 22.78 -24.35 10.96
N ARG A 167 22.22 -23.25 11.45
CA ARG A 167 22.31 -22.89 12.87
C ARG A 167 21.78 -24.01 13.77
N ARG A 168 20.62 -24.59 13.44
CA ARG A 168 20.05 -25.72 14.18
C ARG A 168 20.92 -26.98 14.12
N ALA A 169 21.53 -27.25 12.96
CA ALA A 169 22.42 -28.38 12.78
C ALA A 169 23.72 -28.23 13.59
N LEU A 170 24.27 -27.01 13.71
CA LEU A 170 25.44 -26.72 14.53
C LEU A 170 25.18 -26.82 16.04
N ASP A 171 23.97 -26.48 16.48
CA ASP A 171 23.54 -26.67 17.88
C ASP A 171 23.36 -28.17 18.22
N SER A 172 23.22 -29.03 17.20
CA SER A 172 23.21 -30.48 17.35
C SER A 172 24.63 -31.05 17.27
N ALA A 173 24.90 -32.20 17.89
CA ALA A 173 26.22 -32.86 17.85
C ALA A 173 26.58 -33.47 16.46
N LEU A 174 26.05 -32.90 15.39
CA LEU A 174 26.15 -33.38 14.02
C LEU A 174 27.47 -32.89 13.40
N ASP A 175 28.24 -33.81 12.83
CA ASP A 175 29.47 -33.46 12.14
C ASP A 175 29.16 -32.98 10.71
N VAL A 176 29.33 -31.68 10.49
CA VAL A 176 29.10 -31.00 9.20
C VAL A 176 29.92 -31.60 8.06
N ARG A 177 31.06 -32.23 8.36
CA ARG A 177 31.94 -32.83 7.34
C ARG A 177 31.41 -34.15 6.79
N THR A 178 30.59 -34.86 7.55
CA THR A 178 30.09 -36.20 7.19
C THR A 178 28.58 -36.24 6.96
N ALA A 179 27.85 -35.22 7.42
CA ALA A 179 26.42 -35.11 7.25
C ALA A 179 25.97 -34.97 5.78
N LYS A 180 24.83 -35.60 5.47
CA LYS A 180 24.14 -35.40 4.19
C LYS A 180 23.07 -34.35 4.32
N ILE A 181 22.77 -33.68 3.21
CA ILE A 181 21.72 -32.66 3.18
C ILE A 181 20.34 -33.25 3.53
N ALA A 182 20.08 -34.51 3.16
CA ALA A 182 18.83 -35.21 3.44
C ALA A 182 18.53 -35.43 4.93
N ASP A 183 19.56 -35.32 5.79
CA ASP A 183 19.47 -35.50 7.24
C ASP A 183 19.06 -34.20 7.95
N VAL A 184 19.31 -33.04 7.33
CA VAL A 184 19.15 -31.71 7.95
C VAL A 184 18.23 -30.76 7.18
N MET A 185 17.82 -31.13 5.97
CA MET A 185 16.89 -30.32 5.18
C MET A 185 15.48 -30.31 5.80
N THR A 186 14.79 -29.19 5.63
CA THR A 186 13.35 -29.12 5.82
C THR A 186 12.68 -29.85 4.66
N ARG A 187 12.01 -30.97 4.96
CA ARG A 187 11.27 -31.78 3.97
C ARG A 187 9.92 -31.14 3.66
N ASN A 188 9.47 -31.30 2.40
CA ASN A 188 8.20 -30.77 1.92
C ASN A 188 7.99 -29.28 2.29
N PRO A 189 8.92 -28.38 1.88
CA PRO A 189 8.80 -26.97 2.18
C PRO A 189 7.53 -26.39 1.53
N PRO A 190 6.86 -25.41 2.16
CA PRO A 190 5.77 -24.70 1.51
C PRO A 190 6.29 -24.00 0.26
N TRP A 191 5.56 -24.15 -0.85
CA TRP A 191 5.89 -23.51 -2.12
C TRP A 191 4.64 -22.85 -2.71
N SER A 192 4.87 -21.89 -3.60
CA SER A 192 3.81 -21.26 -4.39
C SER A 192 4.28 -21.15 -5.84
N MET A 193 3.36 -21.36 -6.77
CA MET A 193 3.62 -21.08 -8.18
C MET A 193 3.49 -19.59 -8.44
N ALA A 194 4.48 -19.03 -9.13
CA ALA A 194 4.30 -17.73 -9.77
C ALA A 194 3.22 -17.89 -10.86
N ARG A 195 2.04 -17.29 -10.65
CA ARG A 195 1.01 -17.19 -11.70
C ARG A 195 1.36 -16.00 -12.57
N ALA A 196 1.41 -16.20 -13.89
CA ALA A 196 1.49 -15.10 -14.84
C ALA A 196 0.28 -14.17 -14.65
N ALA A 197 0.51 -12.85 -14.72
CA ALA A 197 -0.55 -11.86 -14.72
C ALA A 197 -1.59 -12.20 -15.80
N GLY A 198 -2.86 -12.37 -15.41
CA GLY A 198 -3.97 -12.66 -16.32
C GLY A 198 -4.60 -14.06 -16.22
N SER A 199 -4.12 -14.95 -15.36
CA SER A 199 -4.83 -16.22 -15.09
C SER A 199 -5.86 -16.05 -13.96
N VAL A 200 -7.05 -15.56 -14.32
CA VAL A 200 -8.23 -15.53 -13.43
C VAL A 200 -8.69 -16.99 -13.18
N PRO A 201 -9.13 -17.36 -11.96
CA PRO A 201 -9.89 -18.59 -11.73
C PRO A 201 -11.27 -18.59 -12.42
#